data_AF-A0A822GCN3-F1
#
_entry.id   AF-A0A822GCN3-F1
#
_cell.length_a   1.000
_cell.length_b   1.000
_cell.length_c   1.000
_cell.angle_alpha   90.00
_cell.angle_beta   90.00
_cell.angle_gamma   90.00
#
_symmetry.space_group_name_H-M   'P 1'
#
loop_
_entity.id
_entity.type
_entity.pdbx_description
1 polymer ?
#
loop_
_entity_poly.entity_id
_entity_poly.type
_entity_poly.pdbx_seq_one_letter_code
_entity_poly.pdbx_strand_id
1 'polypeptide(L)'
;RVTVQIDGSAEGFEVVHYTPCQVIKCNDTGTTYTLVKLPDDSSAVTGTLACTMKYTVKDCDPTTSVPDDEEGYADEFVLEDIEITVSDHVQKVLKPNWSA
;
A
#
# COMPACT_ATOMS: atom_id res chain seq x y z
N ARG A 1 9.44 -6.47 9.62
CA ARG A 1 8.06 -6.14 9.19
C ARG A 1 8.11 -5.10 8.09
N VAL A 2 7.20 -5.16 7.12
CA VAL A 2 7.13 -4.27 5.95
C VAL A 2 5.71 -3.71 5.85
N THR A 3 5.59 -2.40 5.62
CA THR A 3 4.33 -1.68 5.35
C THR A 3 4.54 -0.69 4.21
N VAL A 4 3.48 -0.34 3.50
CA VAL A 4 3.48 0.80 2.59
C VAL A 4 2.69 1.92 3.23
N GLN A 5 3.38 2.96 3.69
CA GLN A 5 2.76 4.18 4.19
C GLN A 5 2.17 4.95 3.01
N ILE A 6 0.97 5.48 3.23
CA ILE A 6 0.21 6.22 2.23
C ILE A 6 -0.08 7.62 2.79
N ASP A 7 0.17 8.65 2.00
CA ASP A 7 -0.28 10.02 2.27
C ASP A 7 -1.21 10.48 1.14
N GLY A 8 -2.50 10.58 1.46
CA GLY A 8 -3.53 11.17 0.60
C GLY A 8 -4.31 12.26 1.35
N SER A 9 -3.67 12.85 2.38
CA SER A 9 -4.34 13.80 3.26
C SER A 9 -4.71 15.11 2.55
N ALA A 10 -3.97 15.47 1.49
CA ALA A 10 -4.27 16.64 0.66
C ALA A 10 -5.61 16.50 -0.09
N GLU A 11 -6.00 15.27 -0.43
CA GLU A 11 -7.23 14.91 -1.13
C GLU A 11 -8.33 14.42 -0.17
N GLY A 12 -8.06 14.38 1.13
CA GLY A 12 -9.02 14.00 2.18
C GLY A 12 -9.12 12.50 2.44
N PHE A 13 -8.21 11.69 1.88
CA PHE A 13 -8.12 10.26 2.21
C PHE A 13 -7.45 10.08 3.58
N GLU A 14 -8.02 9.20 4.40
CA GLU A 14 -7.52 8.95 5.75
C GLU A 14 -7.06 7.50 5.88
N VAL A 15 -5.81 7.27 6.29
CA VAL A 15 -5.35 5.92 6.57
C VAL A 15 -5.90 5.43 7.91
N VAL A 16 -6.64 4.32 7.87
CA VAL A 16 -7.28 3.71 9.03
C VAL A 16 -6.41 2.62 9.66
N HIS A 17 -5.74 1.81 8.83
CA HIS A 17 -5.00 0.65 9.31
C HIS A 17 -3.90 0.21 8.35
N TYR A 18 -2.84 -0.36 8.91
CA TYR A 18 -1.79 -1.07 8.19
C TYR A 18 -1.75 -2.53 8.63
N THR A 19 -1.89 -3.46 7.68
CA THR A 19 -1.64 -4.88 7.91
C THR A 19 -0.26 -5.23 7.36
N PRO A 20 0.79 -5.27 8.23
CA PRO A 20 2.16 -5.47 7.79
C PRO A 20 2.44 -6.89 7.27
N CYS A 21 3.30 -6.98 6.27
CA CYS A 21 4.01 -8.23 5.98
C CYS A 21 5.07 -8.46 7.05
N GLN A 22 5.08 -9.61 7.73
CA GLN A 22 6.00 -9.81 8.86
C GLN A 22 7.46 -9.95 8.41
N VAL A 23 7.68 -10.74 7.38
CA VAL A 23 9.01 -11.09 6.85
C VAL A 23 8.92 -11.25 5.33
N ILE A 24 9.90 -10.71 4.61
CA ILE A 24 10.16 -10.99 3.20
C ILE A 24 11.60 -11.48 3.13
N LYS A 25 11.81 -12.74 2.77
CA LYS A 25 13.15 -13.32 2.63
C LYS A 25 13.72 -13.01 1.26
N CYS A 26 15.03 -13.22 1.09
CA CYS A 26 15.68 -13.10 -0.20
C CYS A 26 14.97 -13.99 -1.25
N ASN A 27 14.60 -13.40 -2.38
CA ASN A 27 13.86 -14.03 -3.48
C ASN A 27 12.43 -14.53 -3.16
N ASP A 28 11.87 -14.19 -2.00
CA ASP A 28 10.47 -14.46 -1.67
C ASP A 28 9.58 -13.23 -1.95
N THR A 29 8.28 -13.47 -2.07
CA THR A 29 7.27 -12.41 -2.19
C THR A 29 6.45 -12.30 -0.90
N GLY A 30 6.26 -11.07 -0.43
CA GLY A 30 5.38 -10.76 0.69
C GLY A 30 4.18 -9.91 0.27
N THR A 31 3.18 -9.83 1.14
CA THR A 31 2.01 -8.98 0.94
C THR A 31 1.73 -8.16 2.20
N THR A 32 1.47 -6.87 2.01
CA THR A 32 1.02 -5.92 3.04
C THR A 32 -0.22 -5.21 2.50
N TYR A 33 -1.06 -4.70 3.39
CA TYR A 33 -2.26 -3.94 3.03
C TYR A 33 -2.31 -2.62 3.79
N THR A 34 -2.85 -1.60 3.14
CA THR A 34 -3.17 -0.31 3.75
C THR A 34 -4.66 -0.06 3.54
N LEU A 35 -5.39 0.12 4.64
CA LEU A 35 -6.80 0.45 4.62
C LEU A 35 -6.93 1.97 4.66
N VAL A 36 -7.58 2.52 3.63
CA VAL A 36 -7.80 3.95 3.47
C VAL A 36 -9.31 4.21 3.46
N LYS A 37 -9.76 5.17 4.26
CA LYS A 37 -11.11 5.70 4.25
C LYS A 37 -11.22 6.74 3.13
N LEU A 38 -12.30 6.67 2.37
CA LEU A 38 -12.63 7.67 1.36
C LEU A 38 -12.94 9.03 2.02
N PRO A 39 -12.74 10.14 1.30
CA PRO A 39 -13.17 11.46 1.77
C PRO A 39 -14.66 11.51 2.11
N ASP A 40 -15.03 12.34 3.09
CA ASP A 40 -16.43 12.50 3.49
C ASP A 40 -17.26 13.19 2.38
N ASP A 41 -16.62 14.00 1.51
CA ASP A 41 -17.23 14.56 0.32
C ASP A 41 -17.22 13.53 -0.83
N SER A 42 -18.40 13.01 -1.17
CA SER A 42 -18.60 12.04 -2.25
C SER A 42 -18.19 12.51 -3.65
N SER A 43 -17.95 13.81 -3.85
CA SER A 43 -17.45 14.36 -5.12
C SER A 43 -15.92 14.38 -5.20
N ALA A 44 -15.22 14.23 -4.06
CA ALA A 44 -13.77 14.28 -3.95
C ALA A 44 -13.10 12.90 -3.99
N VAL A 45 -13.66 11.95 -4.74
CA VAL A 45 -13.23 10.53 -4.74
C VAL A 45 -11.98 10.24 -5.57
N THR A 46 -11.29 11.25 -6.10
CA THR A 46 -10.10 11.10 -6.95
C THR A 46 -8.90 11.77 -6.31
N GLY A 47 -7.70 11.23 -6.50
CA GLY A 47 -6.49 11.81 -5.92
C GLY A 47 -5.21 11.08 -6.28
N THR A 48 -4.08 11.71 -5.96
CA THR A 48 -2.74 11.12 -6.09
C THR A 48 -2.18 10.90 -4.70
N LEU A 49 -1.87 9.65 -4.35
CA LEU A 49 -1.50 9.25 -3.00
C LEU A 49 0.00 8.91 -2.99
N ALA A 50 0.77 9.66 -2.21
CA ALA A 50 2.20 9.44 -2.07
C ALA A 50 2.48 8.15 -1.28
N CYS A 51 3.44 7.35 -1.75
CA CYS A 51 3.71 6.02 -1.21
C CYS A 51 5.15 5.91 -0.68
N THR A 52 5.32 5.38 0.53
CA THR A 52 6.64 5.09 1.10
C THR A 52 6.65 3.73 1.77
N MET A 53 7.46 2.81 1.26
CA MET A 53 7.67 1.51 1.90
C MET A 53 8.54 1.68 3.14
N LYS A 54 8.04 1.27 4.30
CA LYS A 54 8.80 1.27 5.57
C LYS A 54 9.01 -0.15 6.04
N TYR A 55 10.25 -0.47 6.39
CA TYR A 55 10.63 -1.83 6.76
C TYR A 55 11.74 -1.86 7.82
N THR A 56 11.97 -3.05 8.36
CA THR A 56 13.11 -3.35 9.22
C THR A 56 14.05 -4.28 8.45
N VAL A 57 15.26 -3.81 8.18
CA VAL A 57 16.32 -4.59 7.54
C VAL A 57 16.98 -5.47 8.58
N LYS A 58 17.26 -6.72 8.21
CA LYS A 58 18.09 -7.63 8.98
C LYS A 58 19.16 -8.18 8.05
N ASP A 59 20.42 -8.01 8.43
CA ASP A 59 21.53 -8.62 7.70
C ASP A 59 21.48 -10.13 7.87
N CYS A 60 21.64 -10.88 6.77
CA CYS A 60 21.48 -12.32 6.75
C CYS A 60 22.68 -13.00 6.09
N ASP A 61 23.07 -14.16 6.61
CA ASP A 61 24.09 -14.99 5.96
C ASP A 61 23.62 -15.43 4.55
N PRO A 62 24.43 -15.21 3.50
CA PRO A 62 24.03 -15.42 2.12
C PRO A 62 23.84 -16.89 1.74
N THR A 63 24.31 -17.85 2.54
CA THR A 63 24.20 -19.29 2.27
C THR A 63 23.00 -19.92 2.98
N THR A 64 22.71 -19.46 4.19
CA THR A 64 21.69 -20.02 5.09
C THR A 64 20.44 -19.17 5.17
N SER A 65 20.51 -17.89 4.76
CA SER A 65 19.44 -16.89 4.91
C SER A 65 18.99 -16.68 6.36
N VAL A 66 19.88 -17.00 7.31
CA VAL A 66 19.64 -16.78 8.74
C VAL A 66 20.07 -15.35 9.09
N PRO A 67 19.23 -14.57 9.80
CA PRO A 67 19.62 -13.25 10.28
C PRO A 67 20.81 -13.30 11.24
N ASP A 68 21.76 -12.38 11.07
CA ASP A 68 22.90 -12.20 11.97
C ASP A 68 22.47 -11.62 13.32
N ASP A 69 21.40 -10.82 13.31
CA ASP A 69 20.74 -10.28 14.50
C ASP A 69 19.20 -10.38 14.46
N GLU A 70 18.60 -10.32 15.65
CA GLU A 70 17.14 -10.39 15.83
C GLU A 70 16.45 -9.02 15.75
N GLU A 71 17.18 -7.92 15.94
CA GLU A 71 16.61 -6.57 16.09
C GLU A 71 16.54 -5.79 14.78
N GLY A 72 17.57 -5.88 13.93
CA GLY A 72 17.67 -5.13 12.68
C GLY A 72 17.66 -3.60 12.87
N TYR A 73 17.51 -2.87 11.77
CA TYR A 73 17.34 -1.41 11.78
C TYR A 73 16.21 -0.96 10.86
N ALA A 74 15.61 0.18 11.17
CA ALA A 74 14.53 0.76 10.37
C ALA A 74 15.09 1.44 9.12
N ASP A 75 14.40 1.25 7.99
CA ASP A 75 14.73 1.87 6.72
C ASP A 75 13.46 2.14 5.91
N GLU A 76 13.57 2.99 4.89
CA GLU A 76 12.46 3.37 4.03
C GLU A 76 12.86 3.53 2.56
N PHE A 77 11.89 3.27 1.69
CA PHE A 77 12.05 3.38 0.25
C PHE A 77 10.84 4.07 -0.36
N VAL A 78 11.08 5.18 -1.07
CA VAL A 78 10.03 5.95 -1.74
C VAL A 78 9.55 5.16 -2.96
N LEU A 79 8.23 5.00 -3.08
CA LEU A 79 7.57 4.34 -4.19
C LEU A 79 6.94 5.39 -5.13
N GLU A 80 6.49 4.94 -6.29
CA GLU A 80 5.65 5.77 -7.16
C GLU A 80 4.30 6.06 -6.48
N ASP A 81 3.71 7.21 -6.82
CA ASP A 81 2.40 7.58 -6.33
C ASP A 81 1.31 6.69 -6.92
N ILE A 82 0.24 6.47 -6.16
CA ILE A 82 -0.95 5.77 -6.63
C ILE A 82 -2.00 6.80 -7.03
N GLU A 83 -2.51 6.70 -8.26
CA GLU A 83 -3.65 7.49 -8.70
C GLU A 83 -4.96 6.74 -8.43
N ILE A 84 -5.88 7.39 -7.73
CA ILE A 84 -7.25 6.94 -7.54
C ILE A 84 -8.16 7.75 -8.45
N THR A 85 -8.93 7.08 -9.29
CA THR A 85 -9.77 7.67 -10.32
C THR A 85 -11.25 7.35 -10.08
N VAL A 86 -12.12 8.00 -10.85
CA VAL A 86 -13.56 7.66 -10.86
C VAL A 86 -13.78 6.19 -11.25
N SER A 87 -12.90 5.62 -12.10
CA SER A 87 -13.06 4.24 -12.56
C SER A 87 -12.90 3.20 -11.44
N ASP A 88 -12.16 3.53 -10.38
CA ASP A 88 -11.98 2.68 -9.19
C ASP A 88 -13.25 2.62 -8.32
N HIS A 89 -14.19 3.53 -8.55
CA HIS A 89 -15.47 3.63 -7.84
C HIS A 89 -16.65 3.08 -8.64
N VAL A 90 -16.43 2.70 -9.90
CA VAL A 90 -17.49 2.33 -10.84
C VAL A 90 -17.28 0.91 -11.36
N GLN A 91 -18.17 0.01 -10.95
CA GLN A 91 -18.22 -1.33 -11.53
C GLN A 91 -18.96 -1.32 -12.86
N LYS A 92 -18.30 -1.75 -13.94
CA LYS A 92 -18.94 -1.87 -15.27
C LYS A 92 -20.10 -2.86 -15.24
N VAL A 93 -21.19 -2.52 -15.93
CA VAL A 93 -22.37 -3.37 -16.11
C VAL A 93 -22.81 -3.32 -17.58
N LEU A 94 -23.13 -4.47 -18.16
CA LEU A 94 -23.73 -4.53 -19.50
C LEU A 94 -25.19 -4.06 -19.44
N LYS A 95 -25.54 -3.08 -20.28
CA LYS A 95 -26.91 -2.64 -20.51
C LYS A 95 -27.30 -2.96 -21.96
N PRO A 96 -27.97 -4.10 -22.22
CA PRO A 96 -28.30 -4.54 -23.59
C PRO A 96 -29.17 -3.54 -24.36
N ASN A 97 -30.02 -2.81 -23.64
CA ASN A 97 -30.75 -1.67 -24.16
C ASN A 97 -30.61 -0.53 -23.15
N TRP A 98 -29.96 0.56 -23.57
CA TRP A 98 -29.77 1.75 -22.73
C TRP A 98 -31.07 2.52 -22.48
N SER A 99 -32.07 2.33 -23.35
CA SER A 99 -33.34 3.07 -23.37
C SER A 99 -34.55 2.30 -22.82
N ALA A 100 -34.40 1.01 -22.48
CA ALA A 100 -35.48 0.18 -21.93
C ALA A 100 -35.55 0.25 -20.40
#